data_AF-A0A1V3WEI0-F1
#
_entry.id   AF-A0A1V3WEI0-F1
#
_cell.length_a   1.000
_cell.length_b   1.000
_cell.length_c   1.000
_cell.angle_alpha   90.00
_cell.angle_beta   90.00
_cell.angle_gamma   90.00
#
_symmetry.space_group_name_H-M   'P 1'
#
loop_
_entity.id
_entity.type
_entity.pdbx_description
1 polymer ?
#
loop_
_entity_poly.entity_id
_entity_poly.type
_entity_poly.pdbx_seq_one_letter_code
_entity_poly.pdbx_strand_id
1 'polypeptide(L)'
;MDQLPAPTVAPQLASIDAARALAARFATNFASPNDNHDDWLARISPDVSQQLIEQYRLTDIRNVPQATLASLDGPLDELPGAIAFRATYNDGSQIEIRLALAADGWKVANVVPVNSDTTPAPASASPGPGCGDGGEQDSSRRKG
;
A
#
# COMPACT_ATOMS: atom_id res chain seq x y z
N MET A 1 -0.24 -48.89 -1.83
CA MET A 1 1.01 -48.14 -1.64
C MET A 1 0.60 -46.68 -1.49
N ASP A 2 0.63 -46.19 -0.25
CA ASP A 2 0.18 -44.85 0.14
C ASP A 2 1.37 -43.89 -0.05
N GLN A 3 1.42 -43.17 -1.17
CA GLN A 3 2.49 -42.21 -1.43
C GLN A 3 1.97 -40.79 -1.10
N LEU A 4 2.41 -40.29 0.06
CA LEU A 4 2.13 -38.93 0.54
C LEU A 4 2.60 -37.87 -0.49
N PRO A 5 1.77 -36.89 -0.85
CA PRO A 5 2.27 -35.66 -1.44
C PRO A 5 2.79 -34.76 -0.32
N ALA A 6 4.08 -34.38 -0.32
CA ALA A 6 4.55 -33.01 -0.08
C ALA A 6 6.06 -32.90 0.22
N PRO A 7 6.90 -32.66 -0.79
CA PRO A 7 8.11 -31.85 -0.64
C PRO A 7 7.87 -30.36 -0.99
N THR A 8 6.70 -29.99 -1.51
CA THR A 8 6.44 -28.64 -2.05
C THR A 8 6.04 -27.61 -0.98
N VAL A 9 5.32 -27.99 0.08
CA VAL A 9 4.77 -27.04 1.06
C VAL A 9 5.83 -26.43 1.98
N ALA A 10 6.81 -27.21 2.44
CA ALA A 10 7.87 -26.74 3.33
C ALA A 10 8.79 -25.65 2.73
N PRO A 11 9.33 -25.78 1.49
CA PRO A 11 10.15 -24.74 0.87
C PRO A 11 9.34 -23.48 0.54
N GLN A 12 8.03 -23.62 0.26
CA GLN A 12 7.14 -22.47 0.04
C GLN A 12 6.99 -21.64 1.31
N LEU A 13 6.70 -22.28 2.45
CA LEU A 13 6.57 -21.59 3.74
C LEU A 13 7.86 -20.88 4.17
N ALA A 14 9.03 -21.51 3.95
CA ALA A 14 10.32 -20.86 4.22
C ALA A 14 10.57 -19.64 3.30
N SER A 15 10.11 -19.71 2.05
CA SER A 15 10.19 -18.58 1.10
C SER A 15 9.28 -17.42 1.51
N ILE A 16 8.07 -17.72 1.99
CA ILE A 16 7.12 -16.72 2.50
C ILE A 16 7.67 -16.04 3.77
N ASP A 17 8.27 -16.80 4.69
CA ASP A 17 8.88 -16.24 5.89
C ASP A 17 10.05 -15.29 5.56
N ALA A 18 10.92 -15.69 4.62
CA ALA A 18 11.99 -14.83 4.12
C ALA A 18 11.45 -13.54 3.47
N ALA A 19 10.38 -13.64 2.69
CA ALA A 19 9.71 -12.49 2.08
C ALA A 19 9.10 -11.57 3.15
N ARG A 20 8.48 -12.13 4.19
CA ARG A 20 7.90 -11.36 5.32
C ARG A 20 8.99 -10.64 6.12
N ALA A 21 10.10 -11.32 6.42
CA ALA A 21 11.23 -10.72 7.12
C ALA A 21 11.82 -9.55 6.33
N LEU A 22 11.94 -9.71 5.00
CA LEU A 22 12.38 -8.64 4.10
C LEU A 22 11.40 -7.46 4.08
N ALA A 23 10.10 -7.74 3.98
CA ALA A 23 9.05 -6.71 4.00
C ALA A 23 9.05 -5.92 5.31
N ALA A 24 9.19 -6.60 6.46
CA ALA A 24 9.28 -5.97 7.78
C ALA A 24 10.50 -5.04 7.87
N ARG A 25 11.68 -5.55 7.50
CA ARG A 25 12.93 -4.78 7.48
C ARG A 25 12.82 -3.55 6.59
N PHE A 26 12.31 -3.74 5.37
CA PHE A 26 12.09 -2.65 4.44
C PHE A 26 11.14 -1.60 5.02
N ALA A 27 9.99 -1.99 5.57
CA ALA A 27 9.00 -1.06 6.13
C ALA A 27 9.58 -0.23 7.28
N THR A 28 10.33 -0.86 8.18
CA THR A 28 11.01 -0.18 9.28
C THR A 28 12.01 0.86 8.78
N ASN A 29 12.85 0.50 7.80
CA ASN A 29 13.85 1.40 7.24
C ASN A 29 13.23 2.51 6.38
N PHE A 30 12.18 2.19 5.62
CA PHE A 30 11.46 3.10 4.74
C PHE A 30 10.85 4.26 5.51
N ALA A 31 10.15 3.99 6.61
CA ALA A 31 9.51 5.01 7.43
C ALA A 31 10.44 5.69 8.45
N SER A 32 11.75 5.45 8.36
CA SER A 32 12.78 6.04 9.23
C SER A 32 13.84 6.81 8.43
N PRO A 33 13.48 7.89 7.73
CA PRO A 33 14.43 8.61 6.86
C PRO A 33 15.55 9.36 7.61
N ASN A 34 15.40 9.63 8.93
CA ASN A 34 16.40 10.35 9.75
C ASN A 34 16.91 11.66 9.11
N ASP A 35 16.05 12.36 8.36
CA ASP A 35 16.36 13.60 7.61
C ASP A 35 17.55 13.50 6.62
N ASN A 36 18.01 12.30 6.29
CA ASN A 36 19.16 12.10 5.41
C ASN A 36 18.82 11.12 4.27
N HIS A 37 18.64 11.68 3.07
CA HIS A 37 18.23 10.93 1.88
C HIS A 37 19.23 9.85 1.47
N ASP A 38 20.53 10.18 1.41
CA ASP A 38 21.57 9.24 0.99
C ASP A 38 21.70 8.07 1.97
N ASP A 39 21.66 8.35 3.28
CA ASP A 39 21.73 7.33 4.32
C ASP A 39 20.47 6.45 4.33
N TRP A 40 19.28 7.05 4.19
CA TRP A 40 18.03 6.32 4.03
C TRP A 40 18.05 5.41 2.80
N LEU A 41 18.49 5.94 1.66
CA LEU A 41 18.57 5.19 0.40
C LEU A 41 19.55 4.02 0.53
N ALA A 42 20.73 4.24 1.13
CA ALA A 42 21.72 3.19 1.36
C ALA A 42 21.17 2.05 2.24
N ARG A 43 20.33 2.38 3.23
CA ARG A 43 19.68 1.40 4.12
C ARG A 43 18.66 0.52 3.42
N ILE A 44 17.87 1.06 2.49
CA ILE A 44 16.84 0.30 1.76
C ILE A 44 17.35 -0.33 0.45
N SER A 45 18.42 0.19 -0.14
CA SER A 45 19.05 -0.30 -1.38
C SER A 45 19.25 -1.81 -1.49
N PRO A 46 19.76 -2.53 -0.46
CA PRO A 46 19.97 -3.97 -0.58
C PRO A 46 18.65 -4.77 -0.68
N ASP A 47 17.56 -4.21 -0.16
CA ASP A 47 16.27 -4.89 0.00
C ASP A 47 15.32 -4.60 -1.18
N VAL A 48 15.67 -3.64 -2.03
CA VAL A 48 14.82 -3.06 -3.07
C VAL A 48 15.35 -3.38 -4.47
N SER A 49 14.46 -3.50 -5.45
CA SER A 49 14.83 -3.65 -6.87
C SER A 49 15.50 -2.39 -7.42
N GLN A 50 16.41 -2.55 -8.40
CA GLN A 50 17.12 -1.43 -9.02
C GLN A 50 16.17 -0.36 -9.59
N GLN A 51 15.10 -0.79 -10.27
CA GLN A 51 14.07 0.08 -10.82
C GLN A 51 13.42 0.97 -9.74
N LEU A 52 13.11 0.40 -8.57
CA LEU A 52 12.49 1.17 -7.49
C LEU A 52 13.52 2.07 -6.79
N ILE A 53 14.79 1.68 -6.72
CA ILE A 53 15.87 2.55 -6.24
C ILE A 53 16.03 3.78 -7.12
N GLU A 54 15.96 3.64 -8.45
CA GLU A 54 16.02 4.78 -9.37
C GLU A 54 14.88 5.79 -9.10
N GLN A 55 13.69 5.31 -8.73
CA GLN A 55 12.57 6.17 -8.34
C GLN A 55 12.83 6.87 -6.99
N TYR A 56 13.36 6.13 -6.00
CA TYR A 56 13.69 6.70 -4.69
C TYR A 56 14.82 7.71 -4.72
N ARG A 57 15.73 7.63 -5.69
CA ARG A 57 16.74 8.67 -5.93
C ARG A 57 16.14 10.04 -6.24
N LEU A 58 14.94 10.08 -6.79
CA LEU A 58 14.22 11.31 -7.16
C LEU A 58 13.22 11.76 -6.08
N THR A 59 13.06 10.98 -5.01
CA THR A 59 12.12 11.26 -3.93
C THR A 59 12.68 12.34 -3.00
N ASP A 60 11.92 13.41 -2.76
CA ASP A 60 12.27 14.37 -1.71
C ASP A 60 12.02 13.74 -0.34
N ILE A 61 13.07 13.71 0.50
CA ILE A 61 13.06 13.04 1.80
C ILE A 61 11.99 13.61 2.76
N ARG A 62 11.57 14.86 2.57
CA ARG A 62 10.52 15.51 3.37
C ARG A 62 9.14 14.95 3.09
N ASN A 63 8.97 14.22 1.98
CA ASN A 63 7.74 13.54 1.62
C ASN A 63 7.72 12.07 2.10
N VAL A 64 8.81 11.56 2.68
CA VAL A 64 8.87 10.21 3.20
C VAL A 64 8.23 10.17 4.60
N PRO A 65 7.30 9.25 4.87
CA PRO A 65 6.65 9.17 6.16
C PRO A 65 7.66 8.90 7.28
N GLN A 66 7.48 9.59 8.41
CA GLN A 66 8.26 9.39 9.64
C GLN A 66 7.39 8.66 10.65
N ALA A 67 7.40 7.34 10.59
CA ALA A 67 6.46 6.52 11.36
C ALA A 67 7.10 5.21 11.82
N THR A 68 6.57 4.64 12.90
CA THR A 68 7.03 3.34 13.42
C THR A 68 6.11 2.24 12.91
N LEU A 69 6.69 1.15 12.39
CA LEU A 69 5.93 -0.03 11.98
C LEU A 69 5.17 -0.58 13.20
N ALA A 70 3.84 -0.59 13.13
CA ALA A 70 2.98 -1.13 14.18
C ALA A 70 2.68 -2.61 13.93
N SER A 71 2.30 -2.95 12.69
CA SER A 71 1.94 -4.32 12.30
C SER A 71 2.29 -4.58 10.84
N LEU A 72 2.60 -5.83 10.52
CA LEU A 72 2.75 -6.31 9.15
C LEU A 72 1.76 -7.45 8.91
N ASP A 73 0.85 -7.27 7.95
CA ASP A 73 -0.21 -8.19 7.58
C ASP A 73 0.07 -8.83 6.21
N GLY A 74 -0.38 -10.07 6.00
CA GLY A 74 -0.23 -10.80 4.74
C GLY A 74 0.39 -12.20 4.88
N PRO A 75 0.59 -12.93 3.77
CA PRO A 75 0.48 -12.44 2.40
C PRO A 75 -0.96 -12.06 2.00
N LEU A 76 -1.10 -10.90 1.38
CA LEU A 76 -2.37 -10.41 0.82
C LEU A 76 -2.66 -11.00 -0.55
N ASP A 77 -1.59 -11.20 -1.31
CA ASP A 77 -1.61 -11.74 -2.67
C ASP A 77 -0.36 -12.63 -2.82
N GLU A 78 -0.58 -13.84 -3.32
CA GLU A 78 0.46 -14.84 -3.54
C GLU A 78 0.40 -15.29 -5.00
N LEU A 79 1.29 -14.71 -5.81
CA LEU A 79 1.43 -15.00 -7.23
C LEU A 79 2.72 -15.80 -7.44
N PRO A 80 2.82 -16.57 -8.53
CA PRO A 80 4.07 -17.25 -8.86
C PRO A 80 5.20 -16.24 -9.05
N GLY A 81 6.13 -16.20 -8.09
CA GLY A 81 7.26 -15.28 -8.07
C GLY A 81 6.96 -13.86 -7.56
N ALA A 82 5.76 -13.61 -6.99
CA ALA A 82 5.42 -12.32 -6.38
C ALA A 82 4.56 -12.50 -5.12
N ILE A 83 4.78 -11.65 -4.12
CA ILE A 83 4.06 -11.71 -2.85
C ILE A 83 3.85 -10.29 -2.30
N ALA A 84 2.66 -10.03 -1.77
CA ALA A 84 2.31 -8.72 -1.22
C ALA A 84 2.08 -8.77 0.30
N PHE A 85 2.62 -7.79 1.02
CA PHE A 85 2.35 -7.57 2.45
C PHE A 85 1.87 -6.14 2.68
N ARG A 86 1.07 -5.94 3.72
CA ARG A 86 0.61 -4.61 4.14
C ARG A 86 1.24 -4.23 5.46
N ALA A 87 2.01 -3.16 5.44
CA ALA A 87 2.57 -2.54 6.63
C ALA A 87 1.60 -1.46 7.13
N THR A 88 1.26 -1.54 8.42
CA THR A 88 0.49 -0.54 9.15
C THR A 88 1.43 0.18 10.09
N TYR A 89 1.45 1.50 10.04
CA TYR A 89 2.26 2.34 10.91
C TYR A 89 1.45 2.86 12.10
N ASN A 90 2.14 3.33 13.14
CA ASN A 90 1.54 3.89 14.36
C ASN A 90 0.67 5.13 14.12
N ASP A 91 0.92 5.88 13.04
CA ASP A 91 0.12 7.04 12.61
C ASP A 91 -1.19 6.63 11.89
N GLY A 92 -1.41 5.33 11.64
CA GLY A 92 -2.57 4.82 10.90
C GLY A 92 -2.36 4.77 9.39
N SER A 93 -1.30 5.41 8.89
CA SER A 93 -0.82 5.28 7.52
C SER A 93 -0.49 3.81 7.18
N GLN A 94 -0.82 3.40 5.95
CA GLN A 94 -0.61 2.03 5.49
C GLN A 94 0.06 2.02 4.12
N ILE A 95 0.94 1.04 3.89
CA ILE A 95 1.54 0.78 2.58
C ILE A 95 1.39 -0.70 2.24
N GLU A 96 1.20 -0.98 0.96
CA GLU A 96 1.33 -2.33 0.42
C GLU A 96 2.71 -2.46 -0.24
N ILE A 97 3.45 -3.47 0.19
CA ILE A 97 4.80 -3.79 -0.23
C ILE A 97 4.71 -5.04 -1.10
N ARG A 98 5.03 -4.88 -2.39
CA ARG A 98 5.05 -5.96 -3.36
C ARG A 98 6.48 -6.42 -3.56
N LEU A 99 6.73 -7.68 -3.25
CA LEU A 99 8.01 -8.33 -3.44
C LEU A 99 7.94 -9.19 -4.68
N ALA A 100 9.03 -9.22 -5.44
CA ALA A 100 9.22 -10.12 -6.56
C ALA A 100 10.46 -10.97 -6.32
N LEU A 101 10.40 -12.23 -6.76
CA LEU A 101 11.54 -13.13 -6.71
C LEU A 101 12.52 -12.74 -7.83
N ALA A 102 13.70 -12.27 -7.44
CA ALA A 102 14.81 -11.99 -8.34
C ALA A 102 15.84 -13.14 -8.31
N ALA A 103 16.87 -13.03 -9.15
CA ALA A 103 17.96 -14.03 -9.21
C ALA A 103 18.71 -14.20 -7.87
N ASP A 104 18.74 -13.15 -7.05
CA ASP A 104 19.43 -13.10 -5.75
C ASP A 104 18.47 -13.35 -4.55
N GLY A 105 17.21 -13.67 -4.83
CA GLY A 105 16.15 -13.83 -3.84
C GLY A 105 15.08 -12.74 -3.92
N TRP A 106 14.24 -12.64 -2.89
CA TRP A 106 13.17 -11.65 -2.84
C TRP A 106 13.73 -10.22 -2.84
N LYS A 107 13.07 -9.33 -3.58
CA LYS A 107 13.33 -7.88 -3.58
C LYS A 107 12.01 -7.13 -3.59
N VAL A 108 11.98 -5.96 -2.94
CA VAL A 108 10.83 -5.05 -3.04
C VAL A 108 10.78 -4.48 -4.46
N ALA A 109 9.76 -4.88 -5.20
CA ALA A 109 9.56 -4.48 -6.59
C ALA A 109 8.71 -3.22 -6.69
N ASN A 110 7.73 -3.06 -5.80
CA ASN A 110 6.83 -1.92 -5.81
C ASN A 110 6.29 -1.63 -4.41
N VAL A 111 6.04 -0.36 -4.12
CA VAL A 111 5.40 0.10 -2.88
C VAL A 111 4.29 1.06 -3.25
N VAL A 112 3.09 0.80 -2.73
CA VAL A 112 1.92 1.63 -2.98
C VAL A 112 1.34 2.09 -1.65
N PRO A 113 1.12 3.41 -1.45
CA PRO A 113 0.38 3.88 -0.30
C PRO A 113 -1.05 3.35 -0.38
N VAL A 114 -1.50 2.73 0.70
CA VAL A 114 -2.90 2.33 0.86
C VAL A 114 -3.60 3.53 1.47
N ASN A 115 -4.17 4.35 0.60
CA ASN A 115 -5.15 5.32 1.05
C ASN A 115 -6.28 4.49 1.67
N SER A 116 -6.54 4.68 2.96
CA SER A 116 -7.83 4.32 3.51
C SER A 116 -8.79 5.28 2.84
N ASP A 117 -9.23 4.93 1.62
CA ASP A 117 -10.28 5.67 0.94
C ASP A 117 -11.41 5.70 1.95
N THR A 118 -11.59 6.89 2.49
CA THR A 118 -12.75 7.27 3.25
C THR A 118 -13.91 6.69 2.47
N THR A 119 -14.66 5.78 3.09
CA THR A 119 -16.03 5.47 2.65
C THR A 119 -16.60 6.76 2.08
N PRO A 120 -17.04 6.82 0.80
CA PRO A 120 -17.49 8.08 0.23
C PRO A 120 -18.47 8.68 1.23
N ALA A 121 -18.11 9.82 1.83
CA ALA A 121 -18.99 10.50 2.75
C ALA A 121 -20.31 10.63 2.00
N PRO A 122 -21.45 10.15 2.53
CA PRO A 122 -22.73 10.41 1.87
C PRO A 122 -22.78 11.91 1.68
N ALA A 123 -22.89 12.33 0.41
CA ALA A 123 -22.72 13.71 -0.02
C ALA A 123 -23.29 14.66 1.04
N SER A 124 -22.42 15.46 1.66
CA SER A 124 -22.85 16.58 2.48
C SER A 124 -23.89 17.32 1.67
N ALA A 125 -25.15 17.24 2.12
CA ALA A 125 -26.22 18.06 1.60
C ALA A 125 -25.70 19.50 1.61
N SER A 126 -25.53 20.08 0.42
CA SER A 126 -25.06 21.45 0.25
C SER A 126 -25.90 22.38 1.14
N PRO A 127 -25.28 23.18 2.02
CA PRO A 127 -26.01 24.13 2.83
C PRO A 127 -26.42 25.35 2.00
N GLY A 128 -27.73 25.43 1.68
CA GLY A 128 -28.55 26.65 1.62
C GLY A 128 -28.45 27.55 0.38
N PRO A 129 -29.34 28.56 0.24
CA PRO A 129 -30.38 29.02 1.17
C PRO A 129 -31.80 29.06 0.58
N GLY A 130 -32.82 29.01 1.43
CA GLY A 130 -34.18 29.32 1.03
C GLY A 130 -34.34 30.80 0.68
N CYS A 131 -35.05 31.10 -0.40
CA CYS A 131 -35.87 32.30 -0.55
C CYS A 131 -36.87 32.12 -1.71
N GLY A 132 -38.16 32.37 -1.44
CA GLY A 132 -39.31 32.29 -2.34
C GLY A 132 -40.14 31.04 -2.06
N ASP A 133 -41.20 31.03 -1.24
CA ASP A 133 -42.32 31.98 -1.08
C ASP A 133 -42.94 32.43 -2.43
N GLY A 134 -44.22 32.10 -2.62
CA GLY A 134 -45.00 32.28 -3.84
C GLY A 134 -45.18 30.93 -4.56
N GLY A 135 -46.27 30.19 -4.39
CA GLY A 135 -47.63 30.68 -4.57
C GLY A 135 -48.05 30.41 -6.01
N GLU A 136 -48.83 29.35 -6.19
CA GLU A 136 -50.08 29.40 -6.95
C GLU A 136 -50.05 29.47 -8.49
N GLN A 137 -50.88 28.60 -9.11
CA GLN A 137 -51.51 28.71 -10.45
C GLN A 137 -50.58 28.52 -11.68
N ASP A 138 -50.97 27.94 -12.80
CA ASP A 138 -52.24 27.39 -13.28
C ASP A 138 -51.92 26.48 -14.49
N SER A 139 -52.83 25.54 -14.69
CA SER A 139 -53.18 24.76 -15.88
C SER A 139 -52.79 25.31 -17.27
N SER A 140 -52.79 24.38 -18.24
CA SER A 140 -53.04 24.61 -19.67
C SER A 140 -51.86 24.92 -20.61
N ARG A 141 -51.16 23.87 -21.07
CA ARG A 141 -50.76 23.76 -22.49
C ARG A 141 -50.27 22.36 -22.93
N ARG A 142 -51.21 21.46 -23.24
CA ARG A 142 -51.10 20.43 -24.30
C ARG A 142 -52.54 20.18 -24.79
N LYS A 143 -53.00 20.75 -25.92
CA LYS A 143 -52.73 20.40 -27.32
C LYS A 143 -53.08 18.93 -27.59
N GLY A 144 -54.29 18.70 -28.14
CA GLY A 144 -54.82 17.39 -28.52
C GLY A 144 -56.34 17.41 -28.47
#